data_AF-A0A0D6A1C1-F1
#
_entry.id   AF-A0A0D6A1C1-F1
#
_cell.length_a   1.000
_cell.length_b   1.000
_cell.length_c   1.000
_cell.angle_alpha   90.00
_cell.angle_beta   90.00
_cell.angle_gamma   90.00
#
_symmetry.space_group_name_H-M   'P 1'
#
loop_
_entity.id
_entity.type
_entity.pdbx_description
1 polymer ?
#
loop_
_entity_poly.entity_id
_entity_poly.type
_entity_poly.pdbx_seq_one_letter_code
_entity_poly.pdbx_strand_id
1 'polypeptide(L)'
;MKKEKDRALEQDIKYNRLTAFKLFAMTSSMVISVDELAPFGKTGPTALFYLLIAGLVWFIPITRMSGEMASIDGWEKGGIFTWVKGSLGDETGWTAMFYQWIHITVGMDTMMYVIIGALSITLGTPWFNTTPLVRFALMMIILWGVTAIQVIGVKKLVELLNGVSF
;
A
#
# COMPACT_ATOMS: atom_id res chain seq x y z
N MET A 1 -29.78 20.18 -21.01
CA MET A 1 -29.52 20.57 -19.60
C MET A 1 -29.86 19.46 -18.60
N LYS A 2 -31.14 19.11 -18.33
CA LYS A 2 -31.47 18.04 -17.33
C LYS A 2 -31.02 16.64 -17.77
N LYS A 3 -31.37 16.25 -18.99
CA LYS A 3 -30.99 14.96 -19.63
C LYS A 3 -29.48 14.74 -19.80
N GLU A 4 -28.69 15.81 -19.78
CA GLU A 4 -27.24 15.79 -19.92
C GLU A 4 -26.56 15.68 -18.56
N LYS A 5 -27.09 16.37 -17.53
CA LYS A 5 -26.75 16.12 -16.12
C LYS A 5 -27.09 14.69 -15.69
N ASP A 6 -28.24 14.17 -16.10
CA ASP A 6 -28.67 12.81 -15.75
C ASP A 6 -27.74 11.75 -16.38
N ARG A 7 -27.29 11.97 -17.63
CA ARG A 7 -26.28 11.10 -18.29
C ARG A 7 -24.89 11.22 -17.66
N ALA A 8 -24.48 12.42 -17.29
CA ALA A 8 -23.22 12.62 -16.57
C ALA A 8 -23.25 11.92 -15.20
N LEU A 9 -24.38 11.97 -14.49
CA LEU A 9 -24.59 11.28 -13.21
C LEU A 9 -24.59 9.75 -13.38
N GLU A 10 -25.22 9.22 -14.43
CA GLU A 10 -25.17 7.79 -14.76
C GLU A 10 -23.77 7.31 -15.14
N GLN A 11 -23.01 8.10 -15.92
CA GLN A 11 -21.62 7.80 -16.23
C GLN A 11 -20.77 7.84 -14.96
N ASP A 12 -20.94 8.85 -14.11
CA ASP A 12 -20.20 8.97 -12.85
C ASP A 12 -20.50 7.77 -11.93
N ILE A 13 -21.77 7.35 -11.82
CA ILE A 13 -22.13 6.13 -11.07
C ILE A 13 -21.52 4.87 -11.69
N LYS A 14 -21.40 4.78 -13.02
CA LYS A 14 -20.84 3.62 -13.72
C LYS A 14 -19.31 3.53 -13.56
N TYR A 15 -18.59 4.65 -13.66
CA TYR A 15 -17.13 4.71 -13.52
C TYR A 15 -16.69 4.71 -12.04
N ASN A 16 -17.45 5.36 -11.17
CA ASN A 16 -17.19 5.44 -9.73
C ASN A 16 -17.82 4.27 -8.93
N ARG A 17 -18.45 3.29 -9.62
CA ARG A 17 -18.84 2.02 -8.99
C ARG A 17 -17.60 1.19 -8.72
N LEU A 18 -17.18 1.19 -7.46
CA LEU A 18 -16.29 0.16 -6.93
C LEU A 18 -17.10 -1.14 -6.82
N THR A 19 -17.00 -2.01 -7.83
CA THR A 19 -17.48 -3.38 -7.71
C THR A 19 -16.68 -4.10 -6.62
N ALA A 20 -17.29 -5.00 -5.85
CA ALA A 20 -16.60 -5.81 -4.85
C ALA A 20 -15.33 -6.48 -5.40
N PHE A 21 -15.36 -6.93 -6.66
CA PHE A 21 -14.19 -7.47 -7.34
C PHE A 21 -13.07 -6.44 -7.57
N LYS A 22 -13.39 -5.17 -7.88
CA LYS A 22 -12.40 -4.09 -8.01
C LYS A 22 -11.77 -3.76 -6.66
N LEU A 23 -12.57 -3.70 -5.59
CA LEU A 23 -12.08 -3.50 -4.23
C LEU A 23 -11.20 -4.67 -3.76
N PHE A 24 -11.62 -5.89 -4.08
CA PHE A 24 -10.85 -7.10 -3.82
C PHE A 24 -9.52 -7.09 -4.56
N ALA A 25 -9.50 -6.73 -5.86
CA ALA A 25 -8.28 -6.64 -6.64
C ALA A 25 -7.33 -5.55 -6.09
N MET A 26 -7.85 -4.38 -5.72
CA MET A 26 -7.08 -3.30 -5.12
C MET A 26 -6.42 -3.75 -3.80
N THR A 27 -7.18 -4.34 -2.89
CA THR A 27 -6.66 -4.83 -1.61
C THR A 27 -5.71 -6.01 -1.79
N SER A 28 -5.99 -6.92 -2.71
CA SER A 28 -5.09 -8.05 -3.05
C SER A 28 -3.73 -7.55 -3.57
N SER A 29 -3.70 -6.49 -4.38
CA SER A 29 -2.45 -5.92 -4.88
C SER A 29 -1.56 -5.34 -3.77
N MET A 30 -2.18 -4.79 -2.71
CA MET A 30 -1.47 -4.24 -1.57
C MET A 30 -0.89 -5.32 -0.66
N VAL A 31 -1.53 -6.49 -0.59
CA VAL A 31 -1.11 -7.60 0.30
C VAL A 31 0.04 -8.41 -0.31
N ILE A 32 0.21 -8.41 -1.63
CA ILE A 32 1.26 -9.20 -2.29
C ILE A 32 2.56 -8.38 -2.34
N SER A 33 3.46 -8.66 -1.40
CA SER A 33 4.76 -7.98 -1.26
C SER A 33 5.91 -8.97 -1.49
N VAL A 34 6.66 -8.77 -2.59
CA VAL A 34 7.72 -9.71 -3.04
C VAL A 34 8.92 -9.74 -2.09
N ASP A 35 9.18 -8.63 -1.40
CA ASP A 35 10.24 -8.47 -0.43
C ASP A 35 10.06 -9.35 0.82
N GLU A 36 8.82 -9.65 1.20
CA GLU A 36 8.50 -10.55 2.31
C GLU A 36 8.61 -12.02 1.89
N LEU A 37 8.30 -12.34 0.63
CA LEU A 37 8.35 -13.72 0.11
C LEU A 37 9.79 -14.30 0.09
N ALA A 38 10.80 -13.46 -0.13
CA ALA A 38 12.19 -13.90 -0.19
C ALA A 38 12.72 -14.51 1.13
N PRO A 39 12.53 -13.88 2.31
CA PRO A 39 12.87 -14.49 3.58
C PRO A 39 11.98 -15.71 3.92
N PHE A 40 10.69 -15.72 3.55
CA PHE A 40 9.83 -16.89 3.77
C PHE A 40 10.32 -18.15 3.03
N GLY A 41 10.86 -17.98 1.82
CA GLY A 41 11.45 -19.08 1.06
C GLY A 41 12.63 -19.76 1.76
N LYS A 42 13.35 -19.05 2.63
CA LYS A 42 14.49 -19.60 3.39
C LYS A 42 14.06 -20.47 4.57
N THR A 43 12.88 -20.22 5.14
CA THR A 43 12.36 -20.94 6.31
C THR A 43 11.83 -22.33 5.95
N GLY A 44 11.60 -22.62 4.67
CA GLY A 44 11.18 -23.94 4.20
C GLY A 44 9.69 -24.25 4.48
N PRO A 45 9.28 -25.53 4.44
CA PRO A 45 7.87 -25.94 4.49
C PRO A 45 7.11 -25.52 5.75
N THR A 46 7.82 -25.29 6.86
CA THR A 46 7.23 -24.81 8.12
C THR A 46 6.67 -23.39 8.01
N ALA A 47 7.14 -22.59 7.05
CA ALA A 47 6.56 -21.28 6.77
C ALA A 47 5.07 -21.37 6.40
N LEU A 48 4.68 -22.41 5.66
CA LEU A 48 3.28 -22.62 5.27
C LEU A 48 2.38 -22.83 6.49
N PHE A 49 2.84 -23.60 7.48
CA PHE A 49 2.09 -23.81 8.73
C PHE A 49 1.87 -22.50 9.48
N TYR A 50 2.92 -21.66 9.61
CA TYR A 50 2.81 -20.35 10.26
C TYR A 50 1.92 -19.38 9.47
N LEU A 51 1.98 -19.41 8.13
CA LEU A 51 1.10 -18.59 7.28
C LEU A 51 -0.38 -18.98 7.43
N LEU A 52 -0.68 -20.27 7.56
CA LEU A 52 -2.07 -20.73 7.80
C LEU A 52 -2.59 -20.25 9.15
N ILE A 53 -1.77 -20.32 10.21
CA ILE A 53 -2.15 -19.81 11.54
C ILE A 53 -2.31 -18.28 11.49
N ALA A 54 -1.37 -17.56 10.88
CA ALA A 54 -1.46 -16.11 10.73
C ALA A 54 -2.72 -15.69 9.94
N GLY A 55 -3.05 -16.41 8.87
CA GLY A 55 -4.28 -16.19 8.12
C GLY A 55 -5.55 -16.39 8.96
N LEU A 56 -5.64 -17.50 9.69
CA LEU A 56 -6.85 -17.81 10.46
C LEU A 56 -7.00 -16.94 11.71
N VAL A 57 -5.92 -16.75 12.47
CA VAL A 57 -5.96 -16.12 13.80
C VAL A 57 -5.80 -14.61 13.74
N TRP A 58 -5.11 -14.08 12.72
CA TRP A 58 -4.84 -12.64 12.61
C TRP A 58 -5.59 -12.00 11.44
N PHE A 59 -5.51 -12.57 10.24
CA PHE A 59 -6.07 -11.93 9.03
C PHE A 59 -7.62 -11.92 9.02
N ILE A 60 -8.27 -13.03 9.37
CA ILE A 60 -9.74 -13.11 9.42
C ILE A 60 -10.36 -12.11 10.42
N PRO A 61 -9.96 -12.08 11.71
CA PRO A 61 -10.59 -11.18 12.67
C PRO A 61 -10.34 -9.71 12.32
N ILE A 62 -9.15 -9.35 11.86
CA ILE A 62 -8.84 -7.97 11.47
C ILE A 62 -9.69 -7.52 10.29
N THR A 63 -9.85 -8.37 9.28
CA THR A 63 -10.69 -8.07 8.10
C THR A 63 -12.15 -7.82 8.51
N ARG A 64 -12.68 -8.63 9.44
CA ARG A 64 -14.06 -8.46 9.94
C ARG A 64 -14.23 -7.17 10.73
N MET A 65 -13.32 -6.90 11.68
CA MET A 65 -13.37 -5.67 12.49
C MET A 65 -13.20 -4.41 11.62
N SER A 66 -12.27 -4.42 10.67
CA SER A 66 -12.09 -3.32 9.73
C SER A 66 -13.32 -3.12 8.83
N GLY A 67 -13.99 -4.20 8.43
CA GLY A 67 -15.23 -4.13 7.66
C GLY A 67 -16.37 -3.48 8.44
N GLU A 68 -16.55 -3.86 9.72
CA GLU A 68 -17.54 -3.25 10.60
C GLU A 68 -17.26 -1.75 10.80
N MET A 69 -16.01 -1.39 11.12
CA MET A 69 -15.61 0.01 11.32
C MET A 69 -15.75 0.87 10.05
N ALA A 70 -15.51 0.30 8.87
CA ALA A 70 -15.69 0.99 7.60
C ALA A 70 -17.16 1.23 7.22
N SER A 71 -18.09 0.45 7.78
CA SER A 71 -19.52 0.53 7.49
C SER A 71 -20.30 1.51 8.39
N ILE A 72 -19.65 2.08 9.41
CA ILE A 72 -20.27 3.04 10.34
C ILE A 72 -20.44 4.38 9.62
N ASP A 73 -21.67 4.90 9.62
CA ASP A 73 -22.01 6.17 8.98
C ASP A 73 -21.24 7.34 9.61
N GLY A 74 -20.63 8.18 8.77
CA GLY A 74 -19.74 9.27 9.19
C GLY A 74 -18.25 8.90 9.38
N TRP A 75 -17.87 7.61 9.29
CA TRP A 75 -16.47 7.15 9.45
C TRP A 75 -15.76 6.83 8.12
N GLU A 76 -16.43 7.07 6.98
CA GLU A 76 -15.99 6.65 5.65
C GLU A 76 -14.72 7.37 5.15
N LYS A 77 -14.49 8.63 5.55
CA LYS A 77 -13.46 9.49 4.93
C LYS A 77 -12.14 9.60 5.69
N GLY A 78 -12.07 9.15 6.94
CA GLY A 78 -10.89 9.39 7.78
C GLY A 78 -10.08 8.16 8.17
N GLY A 79 -10.44 6.99 7.64
CA GLY A 79 -9.67 5.75 7.80
C GLY A 79 -9.39 5.39 9.26
N ILE A 80 -8.21 4.82 9.52
CA ILE A 80 -7.85 4.31 10.85
C ILE A 80 -7.87 5.39 11.94
N PHE A 81 -7.57 6.65 11.60
CA PHE A 81 -7.63 7.76 12.54
C PHE A 81 -9.05 8.01 13.03
N THR A 82 -10.02 8.07 12.11
CA THR A 82 -11.43 8.29 12.48
C THR A 82 -12.02 7.10 13.20
N TRP A 83 -11.63 5.87 12.84
CA TRP A 83 -12.13 4.66 13.51
C TRP A 83 -11.63 4.55 14.95
N VAL A 84 -10.36 4.86 15.19
CA VAL A 84 -9.78 4.82 16.53
C VAL A 84 -10.25 6.02 17.35
N LYS A 85 -10.29 7.23 16.76
CA LYS A 85 -10.81 8.42 17.43
C LYS A 85 -12.27 8.23 17.88
N GLY A 86 -13.11 7.67 17.02
CA GLY A 86 -14.53 7.48 17.31
C GLY A 86 -14.82 6.36 18.33
N SER A 87 -13.88 5.45 18.58
CA SER A 87 -14.05 4.33 19.51
C SER A 87 -13.31 4.50 20.84
N LEU A 88 -12.08 5.03 20.81
CA LEU A 88 -11.16 5.12 21.96
C LEU A 88 -10.74 6.57 22.31
N GLY A 89 -11.22 7.58 21.58
CA GLY A 89 -10.96 9.00 21.86
C GLY A 89 -9.81 9.65 21.06
N ASP A 90 -9.68 10.97 21.19
CA ASP A 90 -8.81 11.79 20.32
C ASP A 90 -7.31 11.46 20.44
N GLU A 91 -6.82 11.15 21.64
CA GLU A 91 -5.39 10.86 21.88
C GLU A 91 -4.97 9.53 21.24
N THR A 92 -5.81 8.49 21.36
CA THR A 92 -5.53 7.17 20.79
C THR A 92 -5.64 7.19 19.27
N GLY A 93 -6.53 8.02 18.71
CA GLY A 93 -6.59 8.29 17.27
C GLY A 93 -5.27 8.84 16.73
N TRP A 94 -4.68 9.83 17.40
CA TRP A 94 -3.39 10.40 17.00
C TRP A 94 -2.27 9.34 17.07
N THR A 95 -2.22 8.55 18.14
CA THR A 95 -1.23 7.47 18.27
C THR A 95 -1.35 6.43 17.16
N ALA A 96 -2.57 6.04 16.77
CA ALA A 96 -2.79 5.10 15.67
C ALA A 96 -2.29 5.66 14.32
N MET A 97 -2.53 6.94 14.04
CA MET A 97 -1.98 7.60 12.85
C MET A 97 -0.44 7.65 12.89
N PHE A 98 0.14 7.92 14.07
CA PHE A 98 1.58 7.92 14.24
C PHE A 98 2.20 6.54 13.97
N TYR A 99 1.59 5.46 14.48
CA TYR A 99 2.04 4.10 14.18
C TYR A 99 1.94 3.76 12.70
N GLN A 100 0.85 4.16 12.04
CA GLN A 100 0.68 3.95 10.60
C GLN A 100 1.79 4.66 9.80
N TRP A 101 2.12 5.90 10.19
CA TRP A 101 3.19 6.66 9.55
C TRP A 101 4.55 5.97 9.71
N ILE A 102 4.92 5.59 10.93
CA ILE A 102 6.18 4.86 11.18
C ILE A 102 6.23 3.55 10.41
N HIS A 103 5.14 2.78 10.41
CA HIS A 103 5.05 1.53 9.67
C HIS A 103 5.31 1.72 8.18
N ILE A 104 4.70 2.73 7.55
CA ILE A 104 4.91 3.02 6.12
C ILE A 104 6.36 3.45 5.87
N THR A 105 6.96 4.28 6.73
CA THR A 105 8.36 4.72 6.57
C THR A 105 9.33 3.54 6.65
N VAL A 106 9.20 2.68 7.66
CA VAL A 106 10.06 1.50 7.81
C VAL A 106 9.83 0.49 6.69
N GLY A 107 8.58 0.29 6.26
CA GLY A 107 8.25 -0.58 5.13
C GLY A 107 8.83 -0.07 3.80
N MET A 108 8.92 1.23 3.60
CA MET A 108 9.57 1.79 2.40
C MET A 108 11.07 1.44 2.35
N ASP A 109 11.74 1.43 3.51
CA ASP A 109 13.16 1.10 3.60
C ASP A 109 13.42 -0.37 3.22
N THR A 110 12.54 -1.30 3.62
CA THR A 110 12.67 -2.72 3.28
C THR A 110 12.50 -2.96 1.77
N MET A 111 11.52 -2.31 1.14
CA MET A 111 11.32 -2.37 -0.32
C MET A 111 12.56 -1.89 -1.07
N MET A 112 13.16 -0.79 -0.61
CA MET A 112 14.36 -0.23 -1.24
C MET A 112 15.52 -1.23 -1.25
N TYR A 113 15.68 -1.99 -0.18
CA TYR A 113 16.73 -3.00 -0.10
C TYR A 113 16.53 -4.14 -1.09
N VAL A 114 15.29 -4.51 -1.37
CA VAL A 114 15.00 -5.52 -2.38
C VAL A 114 15.27 -5.00 -3.78
N ILE A 115 14.96 -3.73 -4.06
CA ILE A 115 15.31 -3.08 -5.34
C ILE A 115 16.83 -3.06 -5.54
N ILE A 116 17.60 -2.68 -4.51
CA ILE A 116 19.07 -2.68 -4.57
C ILE A 116 19.60 -4.11 -4.77
N GLY A 117 19.01 -5.10 -4.09
CA GLY A 117 19.34 -6.51 -4.27
C GLY A 117 19.09 -6.99 -5.71
N ALA A 118 17.94 -6.65 -6.29
CA ALA A 118 17.59 -6.99 -7.68
C ALA A 118 18.51 -6.29 -8.70
N LEU A 119 18.85 -5.02 -8.46
CA LEU A 119 19.80 -4.27 -9.30
C LEU A 119 21.22 -4.86 -9.24
N SER A 120 21.68 -5.29 -8.06
CA SER A 120 22.99 -5.91 -7.88
C SER A 120 23.11 -7.22 -8.67
N ILE A 121 22.05 -8.03 -8.70
CA ILE A 121 21.99 -9.27 -9.50
C ILE A 121 21.99 -8.95 -11.00
N THR A 122 21.19 -7.98 -11.43
CA THR A 122 21.02 -7.63 -12.86
C THR A 122 22.29 -7.05 -13.47
N LEU A 123 23.01 -6.20 -12.72
CA LEU A 123 24.23 -5.54 -13.18
C LEU A 123 25.51 -6.36 -12.89
N GLY A 124 25.39 -7.57 -12.34
CA GLY A 124 26.55 -8.43 -12.03
C GLY A 124 27.57 -7.77 -11.10
N THR A 125 27.12 -6.88 -10.22
CA THR A 125 27.96 -6.06 -9.33
C THR A 125 27.63 -6.36 -7.88
N PRO A 126 28.25 -7.40 -7.28
CA PRO A 126 27.97 -7.82 -5.89
C PRO A 126 28.32 -6.74 -4.87
N TRP A 127 29.24 -5.84 -5.21
CA TRP A 127 29.74 -4.81 -4.31
C TRP A 127 28.67 -3.80 -3.85
N PHE A 128 27.59 -3.65 -4.62
CA PHE A 128 26.43 -2.82 -4.24
C PHE A 128 25.69 -3.34 -3.01
N ASN A 129 25.75 -4.65 -2.74
CA ASN A 129 25.08 -5.26 -1.60
C ASN A 129 26.04 -5.61 -0.45
N THR A 130 27.33 -5.80 -0.71
CA THR A 130 28.30 -6.18 0.33
C THR A 130 28.80 -5.00 1.17
N THR A 131 28.83 -3.80 0.61
CA THR A 131 29.42 -2.63 1.28
C THR A 131 28.31 -1.73 1.85
N PRO A 132 28.18 -1.62 3.20
CA PRO A 132 27.05 -0.93 3.82
C PRO A 132 26.93 0.54 3.40
N LEU A 133 28.07 1.22 3.24
CA LEU A 133 28.12 2.63 2.86
C LEU A 133 27.58 2.88 1.44
N VAL A 134 27.92 1.99 0.51
CA VAL A 134 27.49 2.07 -0.90
C VAL A 134 26.00 1.76 -1.01
N ARG A 135 25.54 0.73 -0.29
CA ARG A 135 24.13 0.37 -0.20
C ARG A 135 23.29 1.52 0.36
N PHE A 136 23.78 2.21 1.39
CA PHE A 136 23.11 3.38 1.96
C PHE A 136 23.10 4.59 1.01
N ALA A 137 24.21 4.87 0.32
CA ALA A 137 24.27 5.94 -0.67
C ALA A 137 23.29 5.71 -1.84
N LEU A 138 23.21 4.48 -2.35
CA LEU A 138 22.24 4.10 -3.38
C LEU A 138 20.80 4.24 -2.89
N MET A 139 20.51 3.80 -1.68
CA MET A 139 19.20 3.97 -1.05
C MET A 139 18.79 5.44 -1.00
N MET A 140 19.71 6.33 -0.61
CA MET A 140 19.45 7.78 -0.58
C MET A 140 19.14 8.33 -1.97
N ILE A 141 19.90 7.93 -3.00
CA ILE A 141 19.67 8.37 -4.39
C ILE A 141 18.30 7.91 -4.89
N ILE A 142 17.93 6.65 -4.66
CA ILE A 142 16.64 6.09 -5.09
C ILE A 142 15.50 6.77 -4.33
N LEU A 143 15.63 6.96 -3.02
CA LEU A 143 14.62 7.64 -2.19
C LEU A 143 14.31 9.03 -2.75
N TRP A 144 15.34 9.88 -2.87
CA TRP A 144 15.14 11.23 -3.39
C TRP A 144 14.70 11.26 -4.85
N GLY A 145 15.14 10.29 -5.66
CA GLY A 145 14.67 10.12 -7.04
C GLY A 145 13.18 9.84 -7.10
N VAL A 146 12.69 8.88 -6.31
CA VAL A 146 11.27 8.54 -6.23
C VAL A 146 10.47 9.69 -5.63
N THR A 147 10.95 10.36 -4.58
CA THR A 147 10.28 11.54 -4.00
C THR A 147 10.19 12.68 -5.01
N ALA A 148 11.25 12.95 -5.78
CA ALA A 148 11.22 13.96 -6.84
C ALA A 148 10.18 13.60 -7.91
N ILE A 149 10.14 12.33 -8.34
CA ILE A 149 9.12 11.84 -9.28
C ILE A 149 7.71 11.97 -8.70
N GLN A 150 7.50 11.67 -7.42
CA GLN A 150 6.19 11.79 -6.78
C GLN A 150 5.74 13.25 -6.68
N VAL A 151 6.64 14.16 -6.28
CA VAL A 151 6.35 15.60 -6.18
C VAL A 151 6.06 16.21 -7.56
N ILE A 152 6.76 15.77 -8.61
CA ILE A 152 6.58 16.25 -9.99
C ILE A 152 5.40 15.54 -10.69
N GLY A 153 5.09 14.30 -10.32
CA GLY A 153 4.47 13.33 -11.21
C GLY A 153 3.02 12.96 -10.98
N VAL A 154 2.37 13.28 -9.85
CA VAL A 154 0.96 12.86 -9.68
C VAL A 154 0.02 13.61 -10.63
N LYS A 155 0.27 14.90 -10.91
CA LYS A 155 -0.54 15.70 -11.84
C LYS A 155 -0.37 15.27 -13.30
N LYS A 156 0.87 14.99 -13.73
CA LYS A 156 1.20 14.57 -15.11
C LYS A 156 0.77 13.14 -15.43
N LEU A 157 0.86 12.20 -14.47
CA LEU A 157 0.37 10.83 -14.64
C LEU A 157 -1.15 10.77 -14.80
N VAL A 158 -1.89 11.59 -14.05
CA VAL A 158 -3.35 11.72 -14.19
C VAL A 158 -3.72 12.36 -15.53
N GLU A 159 -2.96 13.35 -16.02
CA GLU A 159 -3.12 13.91 -17.36
C GLU A 159 -2.83 12.90 -18.48
N LEU A 160 -1.80 12.06 -18.32
CA LEU A 160 -1.44 11.00 -19.27
C LEU A 160 -2.49 9.87 -19.32
N LEU A 161 -3.04 9.48 -18.18
CA LEU A 161 -4.09 8.45 -18.09
C LEU A 161 -5.45 8.95 -18.60
N ASN A 162 -5.79 10.23 -18.41
CA ASN A 162 -6.98 10.83 -19.03
C ASN A 162 -6.87 10.98 -20.56
N GLY A 163 -5.67 10.87 -21.13
CA GLY A 163 -5.43 10.81 -22.58
C GLY A 163 -5.56 9.41 -23.19
N VAL A 164 -5.64 8.36 -22.37
CA VAL A 164 -5.79 6.96 -22.79
C VAL A 164 -7.11 6.43 -22.23
N SER A 165 -8.21 6.86 -22.85
CA SER A 165 -9.53 6.31 -22.60
C SER A 165 -9.60 4.85 -23.07
N PHE A 166 -9.87 3.94 -22.13
CA PHE A 166 -10.55 2.66 -22.40
C PHE A 166 -11.97 2.73 -21.83
#